data_AF-A0A661JED1-F1
#
_entry.id   AF-A0A661JED1-F1
#
_cell.length_a   1.000
_cell.length_b   1.000
_cell.length_c   1.000
_cell.angle_alpha   90.00
_cell.angle_beta   90.00
_cell.angle_gamma   90.00
#
_symmetry.space_group_name_H-M   'P 1'
#
loop_
_entity.id
_entity.type
_entity.pdbx_description
1 polymer ?
#
loop_
_entity_poly.entity_id
_entity_poly.type
_entity_poly.pdbx_seq_one_letter_code
_entity_poly.pdbx_strand_id
1 'polypeptide(L)' 'ICYVAMGRAEAAVIANETYQDLAAARIIIEAAGGKIYKMDGNEFFLNEYLDGKRIEDHLLVTARDNYSQVRKYLKERL' A
#
# COMPACT_ATOMS: atom_id res chain seq x y z
N ILE A 1 -5.93 6.71 -1.61
CA ILE A 1 -4.78 6.93 -0.69
C ILE A 1 -5.02 8.09 0.27
N CYS A 2 -5.38 9.29 -0.21
CA CYS A 2 -5.66 10.43 0.68
C CYS A 2 -6.73 10.16 1.76
N TYR A 3 -7.75 9.35 1.46
CA TYR A 3 -8.72 8.91 2.47
C TYR A 3 -8.08 8.17 3.65
N VAL A 4 -7.08 7.32 3.40
CA VAL A 4 -6.34 6.63 4.46
C VAL A 4 -5.41 7.60 5.17
N ALA A 5 -4.69 8.45 4.43
CA ALA A 5 -3.78 9.46 5.00
C ALA A 5 -4.50 10.47 5.90
N MET A 6 -5.75 10.81 5.60
CA MET A 6 -6.60 11.69 6.43
C MET A 6 -7.33 10.95 7.57
N GLY A 7 -7.10 9.64 7.75
CA GLY A 7 -7.80 8.82 8.74
C GLY A 7 -9.30 8.66 8.48
N ARG A 8 -9.76 8.87 7.24
CA ARG A 8 -11.17 8.71 6.82
C ARG A 8 -11.49 7.27 6.38
N ALA A 9 -10.48 6.47 6.07
CA ALA A 9 -10.58 5.05 5.79
C ALA A 9 -9.47 4.31 6.53
N GLU A 10 -9.74 3.09 6.99
CA GLU A 10 -8.75 2.29 7.73
C GLU A 10 -7.68 1.68 6.82
N ALA A 11 -8.05 1.33 5.60
CA ALA A 11 -7.12 0.83 4.58
C ALA A 11 -7.66 1.01 3.16
N ALA A 12 -6.77 0.88 2.18
CA ALA A 12 -7.09 0.76 0.77
C ALA A 12 -6.26 -0.36 0.13
N VAL A 13 -6.91 -1.19 -0.68
CA VAL A 13 -6.22 -2.16 -1.54
C VAL A 13 -6.09 -1.54 -2.93
N ILE A 14 -4.88 -1.52 -3.46
CA ILE A 14 -4.57 -1.01 -4.80
C ILE A 14 -3.82 -2.09 -5.58
N ALA A 15 -4.00 -2.12 -6.90
CA ALA A 15 -3.34 -3.08 -7.79
C ALA A 15 -3.20 -2.45 -9.17
N ASN A 16 -2.30 -3.00 -9.99
CA ASN A 16 -2.13 -2.60 -11.39
C ASN A 16 -1.67 -1.13 -11.59
N GLU A 17 -0.99 -0.59 -10.59
CA GLU A 17 -0.50 0.78 -10.55
C GLU A 17 0.87 0.93 -11.23
N THR A 18 1.13 2.13 -11.75
CA THR A 18 2.43 2.51 -12.30
C THR A 18 3.40 2.98 -11.21
N TYR A 19 4.70 2.81 -11.44
CA TYR A 19 5.75 3.29 -10.52
C TYR A 19 5.56 4.76 -10.12
N GLN A 20 5.26 5.64 -11.08
CA GLN A 20 5.12 7.08 -10.83
C GLN A 20 3.96 7.42 -9.89
N ASP A 21 2.78 6.84 -10.12
CA ASP A 21 1.62 7.02 -9.24
C ASP A 21 1.92 6.53 -7.82
N LEU A 22 2.59 5.38 -7.72
CA LEU A 22 2.93 4.79 -6.44
C LEU A 22 4.02 5.57 -5.69
N ALA A 23 4.91 6.27 -6.40
CA ALA A 23 5.93 7.11 -5.79
C ALA A 23 5.30 8.29 -5.03
N ALA A 24 4.38 9.02 -5.66
CA ALA A 24 3.67 10.12 -5.02
C ALA A 24 2.80 9.63 -3.85
N ALA A 25 2.06 8.55 -4.07
CA ALA A 25 1.27 7.84 -3.08
C ALA A 25 2.06 7.48 -1.81
N ARG A 26 3.26 6.93 -1.99
CA ARG A 26 4.14 6.52 -0.89
C ARG A 26 4.54 7.72 -0.03
N ILE A 27 4.95 8.82 -0.64
CA ILE A 27 5.35 10.04 0.10
C ILE A 27 4.18 10.56 0.94
N ILE A 28 2.98 10.62 0.35
CA ILE A 28 1.78 11.12 1.04
C ILE A 28 1.43 10.25 2.24
N ILE A 29 1.42 8.92 2.08
CA ILE A 29 1.02 8.03 3.17
C ILE A 29 2.08 7.94 4.27
N GLU A 30 3.36 7.92 3.92
CA GLU A 30 4.44 7.90 4.93
C GLU A 30 4.49 9.21 5.73
N ALA A 31 4.25 10.36 5.08
CA ALA A 31 4.12 11.64 5.78
C ALA A 31 2.93 11.67 6.75
N ALA A 32 1.87 10.92 6.47
CA ALA A 32 0.72 10.74 7.35
C ALA A 32 0.90 9.62 8.40
N GLY A 33 2.09 9.00 8.49
CA GLY A 33 2.37 7.91 9.42
C GLY A 33 1.80 6.54 9.02
N GLY A 34 1.27 6.42 7.81
CA GLY A 34 0.88 5.14 7.23
C GLY A 34 2.00 4.51 6.41
N LYS A 35 1.71 3.34 5.82
CA LYS A 35 2.68 2.59 5.03
C LYS A 35 1.99 1.73 3.96
N ILE A 36 2.74 1.36 2.93
CA ILE A 36 2.31 0.45 1.88
C ILE A 36 2.96 -0.91 2.13
N TYR A 37 2.14 -1.96 2.12
CA TYR A 37 2.56 -3.33 2.34
C TYR A 37 2.15 -4.19 1.15
N LYS A 38 2.94 -5.23 0.86
CA LYS A 38 2.49 -6.34 0.03
C LYS A 38 1.44 -7.14 0.81
N MET A 39 0.53 -7.81 0.10
CA MET A 39 -0.48 -8.67 0.74
C MET A 39 0.15 -9.81 1.56
N ASP A 40 1.39 -10.19 1.26
CA ASP A 40 2.14 -11.21 1.99
C ASP A 40 2.66 -10.77 3.38
N GLY A 41 2.67 -9.48 3.74
CA GLY A 41 3.30 -9.05 5.01
C GLY A 41 4.44 -8.10 4.82
N ASN A 42 5.17 -8.36 3.75
CA ASN A 42 6.41 -7.67 3.47
C ASN A 42 6.16 -6.22 3.11
N GLU A 43 7.09 -5.37 3.50
CA GLU A 43 7.07 -3.97 3.12
C GLU A 43 7.19 -3.83 1.61
N PHE A 44 6.46 -2.87 1.05
CA PHE A 44 6.59 -2.58 -0.36
C PHE A 44 7.79 -1.65 -0.59
N PHE A 45 8.79 -2.14 -1.34
CA PHE A 45 9.95 -1.36 -1.74
C PHE A 45 9.81 -0.90 -3.18
N LEU A 46 9.51 0.38 -3.37
CA LEU A 46 9.36 1.00 -4.69
C LEU A 46 10.62 0.82 -5.57
N ASN A 47 11.81 0.75 -4.94
CA ASN A 47 13.08 0.52 -5.64
C ASN A 47 13.16 -0.81 -6.40
N GLU A 48 12.33 -1.81 -6.05
CA GLU A 48 12.29 -3.09 -6.77
C GLU A 48 11.62 -2.96 -8.16
N TYR A 49 10.88 -1.87 -8.40
CA TYR A 49 10.05 -1.67 -9.59
C TYR A 49 10.54 -0.49 -10.47
N LEU A 50 11.82 -0.12 -10.35
CA LEU A 50 12.48 0.96 -11.11
C LEU A 50 12.46 0.75 -12.63
N ASP A 51 12.23 -0.48 -13.10
CA ASP A 51 12.14 -0.85 -14.52
C ASP A 51 10.89 -0.29 -15.22
N GLY A 52 10.02 0.45 -14.50
CA GLY A 52 8.80 1.05 -15.04
C GLY A 52 7.69 0.03 -15.35
N LYS A 53 7.88 -1.23 -14.96
CA LYS A 53 6.87 -2.28 -15.04
C LYS A 53 5.70 -1.95 -14.12
N ARG A 54 4.49 -2.28 -14.56
CA ARG A 54 3.29 -2.18 -13.72
C ARG A 54 3.42 -3.14 -12.55
N ILE A 55 2.98 -2.68 -11.39
CA ILE A 55 2.98 -3.50 -10.19
C ILE A 55 1.69 -4.30 -10.22
N GLU A 56 1.81 -5.58 -10.58
CA GLU A 56 0.67 -6.51 -10.66
C GLU A 56 0.25 -7.03 -9.29
N ASP A 57 1.14 -6.91 -8.29
CA ASP A 57 0.85 -7.25 -6.91
C ASP A 57 -0.28 -6.38 -6.33
N HIS A 58 -1.12 -7.02 -5.52
CA HIS A 58 -2.06 -6.30 -4.67
C HIS A 58 -1.29 -5.69 -3.49
N LEU A 59 -1.44 -4.39 -3.32
CA LEU A 59 -0.81 -3.62 -2.26
C LEU A 59 -1.85 -3.14 -1.26
N LEU A 60 -1.51 -3.20 0.01
CA LEU A 60 -2.32 -2.70 1.12
C LEU A 60 -1.73 -1.39 1.64
N VAL A 61 -2.53 -0.32 1.58
CA VAL A 61 -2.21 0.99 2.16
C VAL A 61 -3.00 1.14 3.45
N THR A 62 -2.31 1.32 4.59
CA THR A 62 -2.97 1.45 5.90
C THR A 62 -2.07 2.19 6.89
N ALA A 63 -2.66 2.63 8.02
CA ALA A 63 -1.88 3.13 9.14
C ALA A 63 -1.01 1.99 9.73
N ARG A 64 0.20 2.31 10.19
CA ARG A 64 1.16 1.28 10.64
C ARG A 64 0.60 0.39 11.76
N ASP A 65 -0.13 0.97 12.70
CA ASP A 65 -0.81 0.25 13.79
C ASP A 65 -1.99 -0.61 13.33
N ASN A 66 -2.65 -0.26 12.23
CA ASN A 66 -3.85 -0.98 11.76
C ASN A 66 -3.52 -2.15 10.84
N TYR A 67 -2.26 -2.29 10.40
CA TYR A 67 -1.87 -3.32 9.46
C TYR A 67 -2.29 -4.74 9.90
N SER A 68 -1.92 -5.13 11.13
CA SER A 68 -2.21 -6.47 11.64
C SER A 68 -3.72 -6.76 11.71
N GLN A 69 -4.52 -5.76 12.10
CA GLN A 69 -5.96 -5.89 12.18
C GLN A 69 -6.60 -6.06 10.80
N VAL A 70 -6.26 -5.18 9.85
CA VAL A 70 -6.81 -5.23 8.49
C VAL A 70 -6.41 -6.51 7.77
N ARG A 71 -5.13 -6.91 7.89
CA ARG A 71 -4.59 -8.15 7.30
C ARG A 71 -5.37 -9.39 7.74
N LYS A 72 -5.80 -9.45 9.01
CA LYS A 72 -6.54 -10.60 9.55
C LYS A 72 -7.86 -10.87 8.83
N TYR A 73 -8.48 -9.84 8.27
CA TYR A 73 -9.75 -9.94 7.55
C TYR A 73 -9.58 -10.08 6.04
N LEU A 74 -8.35 -9.94 5.53
CA LEU A 74 -8.04 -10.09 4.12
C LEU A 74 -7.54 -11.52 3.86
N LYS A 75 -8.09 -12.16 2.83
CA LYS A 75 -7.57 -13.41 2.27
C LYS A 75 -7.08 -13.13 0.85
N GLU A 76 -5.82 -13.48 0.57
CA GLU A 76 -5.38 -13.63 -0.81
C GLU A 76 -6.16 -14.78 -1.45
N ARG A 77 -6.87 -14.50 -2.54
CA ARG A 77 -7.30 -15.55 -3.46
C ARG A 77 -6.14 -15.79 -4.41
N LEU A 78 -5.43 -16.90 -4.16
CA LEU A 78 -4.51 -17.53 -5.10
C LEU A 78 -5.24 -17.89 -6.41
#